data_AF-A0A2V9U3Q6-F1
#
_entry.id   AF-A0A2V9U3Q6-F1
#
_cell.length_a   1.000
_cell.length_b   1.000
_cell.length_c   1.000
_cell.angle_alpha   90.00
_cell.angle_beta   90.00
_cell.angle_gamma   90.00
#
_symmetry.space_group_name_H-M   'P 1'
#
loop_
_entity.id
_entity.type
_entity.pdbx_description
1 polymer ?
#
loop_
_entity_poly.entity_id
_entity_poly.type
_entity_poly.pdbx_seq_one_letter_code
_entity_poly.pdbx_strand_id
1 'polypeptide(L)'
;MSVKHSEIAAASRAETGFAPCLVWRILSAVVFFSAVAMVACQADKSHETLSIAFTKIPPAAQGGRERLDTISGRVSGARPGQRIVVYAKSGPWWVQPWPDHPFIPIQSDSTWSTQTHLGYEYAALLVDPDYHPAPTIDVAPSMGGSVVALRIVNGVGSLPDLPTVPLRFSGYDWKVRTTDSARGGLNNLYDADNVWTDKSGVLHLRISNKPKGWTCAQLILARSLGYGIYNFVVSDTARLDPGVVLSLHTHDQAAGDQHFREWDIEIGRWGRATSRENAQFGIQPFYVPGNLARFTEPPGTLTYSILWEPGRAEFKAYRGSSIQSGAHPFYEHTFTAGVPSPGQEHLEFMFYIVASEKGLRQKNTEVIIDEFEYLP
;
A
#
# COMPACT_ATOMS: atom_id res chain seq x y z
N MET A 1 13.15 61.72 0.43
CA MET A 1 12.78 62.86 -0.44
C MET A 1 12.27 62.27 -1.74
N SER A 2 10.99 61.93 -1.89
CA SER A 2 9.80 62.79 -2.03
C SER A 2 9.89 63.81 -3.17
N VAL A 3 8.75 63.96 -3.88
CA VAL A 3 8.44 64.81 -5.05
C VAL A 3 8.76 64.10 -6.38
N LYS A 4 7.84 63.48 -7.14
CA LYS A 4 6.40 63.66 -7.44
C LYS A 4 6.09 64.84 -8.38
N HIS A 5 5.32 64.52 -9.44
CA HIS A 5 4.54 65.39 -10.34
C HIS A 5 5.32 66.11 -11.47
N SER A 6 4.80 66.28 -12.68
CA SER A 6 3.50 65.91 -13.30
C SER A 6 3.55 66.28 -14.79
N GLU A 7 2.70 65.60 -15.54
CA GLU A 7 2.35 65.79 -16.96
C GLU A 7 1.89 67.21 -17.34
N ILE A 8 2.06 67.56 -18.62
CA ILE A 8 1.23 68.47 -19.41
C ILE A 8 1.14 67.80 -20.80
N ALA A 9 0.03 67.13 -21.17
CA ALA A 9 -1.13 67.64 -21.91
C ALA A 9 -0.74 68.47 -23.15
N ALA A 10 -1.38 68.44 -24.32
CA ALA A 10 -2.39 67.63 -24.97
C ALA A 10 -2.58 68.29 -26.36
N ALA A 11 -2.90 67.51 -27.39
CA ALA A 11 -3.74 67.92 -28.54
C ALA A 11 -3.24 69.08 -29.46
N SER A 12 -3.59 69.25 -30.72
CA SER A 12 -4.26 68.50 -31.79
C SER A 12 -4.33 69.48 -32.99
N ARG A 13 -4.75 68.97 -34.16
CA ARG A 13 -5.13 69.64 -35.43
C ARG A 13 -3.97 69.86 -36.41
N ALA A 14 -3.99 69.23 -37.60
CA ALA A 14 -4.91 69.40 -38.74
C ALA A 14 -4.73 70.82 -39.34
N GLU A 15 -4.61 71.07 -40.63
CA GLU A 15 -5.06 70.50 -41.91
C GLU A 15 -3.98 70.95 -42.96
N THR A 16 -3.80 70.42 -44.17
CA THR A 16 -4.55 70.57 -45.45
C THR A 16 -3.56 70.04 -46.50
N GLY A 17 -3.86 69.06 -47.36
CA GLY A 17 -4.69 69.20 -48.54
C GLY A 17 -3.89 69.77 -49.73
N PHE A 18 -3.44 68.93 -50.66
CA PHE A 18 -3.26 69.26 -52.09
C PHE A 18 -3.04 67.98 -52.94
N ALA A 19 -4.05 67.65 -53.75
CA ALA A 19 -3.97 66.89 -55.00
C ALA A 19 -4.40 67.88 -56.12
N PRO A 20 -4.29 67.65 -57.46
CA PRO A 20 -4.35 66.35 -58.16
C PRO A 20 -3.56 66.29 -59.51
N CYS A 21 -3.99 65.39 -60.41
CA CYS A 21 -3.73 65.26 -61.86
C CYS A 21 -2.51 64.41 -62.29
N LEU A 22 -2.55 63.52 -63.30
CA LEU A 22 -3.57 63.09 -64.27
C LEU A 22 -3.06 61.84 -65.02
N VAL A 23 -3.88 60.78 -65.08
CA VAL A 23 -4.18 59.85 -66.22
C VAL A 23 -3.04 59.22 -67.06
N TRP A 24 -3.00 57.88 -67.11
CA TRP A 24 -3.19 57.13 -68.37
C TRP A 24 -3.75 55.71 -68.16
N ARG A 25 -4.57 55.27 -69.12
CA ARG A 25 -5.40 54.05 -69.20
C ARG A 25 -4.55 52.89 -69.80
N ILE A 26 -4.85 51.58 -69.67
CA ILE A 26 -5.82 50.78 -70.44
C ILE A 26 -5.61 49.25 -70.12
N LEU A 27 -6.72 48.47 -70.04
CA LEU A 27 -6.91 46.99 -70.20
C LEU A 27 -6.09 46.03 -69.31
N SER A 28 -6.69 45.16 -68.49
CA SER A 28 -7.56 44.06 -68.94
C SER A 28 -8.32 43.44 -67.75
N ALA A 29 -9.62 43.24 -67.92
CA ALA A 29 -10.48 42.48 -67.03
C ALA A 29 -10.80 41.12 -67.69
N VAL A 30 -10.21 40.03 -67.22
CA VAL A 30 -10.72 38.65 -67.35
C VAL A 30 -10.18 37.85 -66.16
N VAL A 31 -11.00 36.93 -65.64
CA VAL A 31 -10.79 36.00 -64.50
C VAL A 31 -11.21 36.54 -63.13
N PHE A 32 -12.51 36.80 -63.01
CA PHE A 32 -13.24 36.55 -61.77
C PHE A 32 -13.58 35.05 -61.72
N PHE A 33 -13.52 34.44 -60.54
CA PHE A 33 -13.61 33.00 -60.22
C PHE A 33 -12.32 32.19 -60.35
N SER A 34 -11.48 32.25 -59.31
CA SER A 34 -10.96 31.05 -58.63
C SER A 34 -10.26 31.42 -57.30
N ALA A 35 -10.75 30.80 -56.23
CA ALA A 35 -10.06 30.54 -54.96
C ALA A 35 -9.66 31.73 -54.07
N VAL A 36 -10.65 32.27 -53.35
CA VAL A 36 -10.45 32.63 -51.92
C VAL A 36 -10.25 31.32 -51.16
N ALA A 37 -9.01 30.85 -51.05
CA ALA A 37 -8.63 29.72 -50.19
C ALA A 37 -7.10 29.62 -50.04
N MET A 38 -6.45 30.63 -49.45
CA MET A 38 -5.10 30.47 -48.89
C MET A 38 -4.98 31.19 -47.54
N VAL A 39 -5.90 30.88 -46.63
CA VAL A 39 -5.74 31.10 -45.19
C VAL A 39 -6.39 29.90 -44.50
N ALA A 40 -5.65 28.79 -44.37
CA ALA A 40 -5.89 27.70 -43.41
C ALA A 40 -4.97 26.52 -43.74
N CYS A 41 -3.68 26.66 -43.48
CA CYS A 41 -2.77 25.52 -43.31
C CYS A 41 -1.73 25.86 -42.25
N GLN A 42 -2.18 26.36 -41.11
CA GLN A 42 -1.54 26.01 -39.84
C GLN A 42 -2.49 24.98 -39.23
N ALA A 43 -2.27 23.72 -39.59
CA ALA A 43 -2.65 22.65 -38.70
C ALA A 43 -1.87 22.92 -37.42
N ASP A 44 -2.55 23.44 -36.40
CA ASP A 44 -2.12 23.24 -35.03
C ASP A 44 -1.90 21.74 -34.91
N LYS A 45 -0.63 21.32 -34.93
CA LYS A 45 -0.26 20.02 -34.40
C LYS A 45 -0.66 20.13 -32.94
N SER A 46 -1.87 19.68 -32.63
CA SER A 46 -2.21 19.31 -31.27
C SER A 46 -1.04 18.45 -30.82
N HIS A 47 -0.24 18.97 -29.89
CA HIS A 47 0.72 18.14 -29.19
C HIS A 47 -0.13 17.06 -28.53
N GLU A 48 -0.24 15.90 -29.18
CA GLU A 48 -0.94 14.76 -28.60
C GLU A 48 -0.26 14.53 -27.26
N THR A 49 -1.01 14.84 -26.20
CA THR A 49 -0.49 14.74 -24.86
C THR A 49 -0.31 13.26 -24.59
N LEU A 50 0.95 12.86 -24.43
CA LEU A 50 1.34 11.48 -24.18
C LEU A 50 0.54 10.96 -22.99
N SER A 51 -0.28 9.93 -23.21
CA SER A 51 -1.21 9.47 -22.20
C SER A 51 -1.53 7.98 -22.35
N ILE A 52 -1.95 7.38 -21.24
CA ILE A 52 -2.36 5.99 -21.14
C ILE A 52 -3.79 5.94 -20.62
N ALA A 53 -4.64 5.19 -21.31
CA ALA A 53 -6.02 4.93 -20.89
C ALA A 53 -6.22 3.43 -20.74
N PHE A 54 -6.73 2.98 -19.60
CA PHE A 54 -7.12 1.58 -19.42
C PHE A 54 -8.47 1.31 -20.09
N THR A 55 -8.57 0.19 -20.80
CA THR A 55 -9.81 -0.32 -21.40
C THR A 55 -10.37 -1.53 -20.66
N LYS A 56 -9.51 -2.29 -19.98
CA LYS A 56 -9.90 -3.35 -19.04
C LYS A 56 -8.98 -3.28 -17.82
N ILE A 57 -9.59 -3.25 -16.64
CA ILE A 57 -8.91 -3.24 -15.34
C ILE A 57 -9.36 -4.50 -14.60
N PRO A 58 -8.45 -5.35 -14.10
CA PRO A 58 -8.80 -6.50 -13.28
C PRO A 58 -9.45 -6.11 -11.94
N PRO A 59 -10.13 -7.05 -11.26
CA PRO A 59 -10.71 -6.76 -9.95
C PRO A 59 -9.65 -6.49 -8.89
N ALA A 60 -9.99 -5.65 -7.91
CA ALA A 60 -9.17 -5.51 -6.71
C ALA A 60 -9.18 -6.83 -5.94
N ALA A 61 -8.01 -7.42 -5.70
CA ALA A 61 -7.87 -8.62 -4.89
C ALA A 61 -6.43 -8.80 -4.40
N GLN A 62 -6.26 -9.64 -3.38
CA GLN A 62 -4.95 -10.13 -2.98
C GLN A 62 -4.26 -10.79 -4.19
N GLY A 63 -3.00 -10.43 -4.42
CA GLY A 63 -2.18 -11.04 -5.45
C GLY A 63 -1.71 -12.45 -5.07
N GLY A 64 -1.03 -13.10 -6.00
CA GLY A 64 -0.57 -14.48 -5.88
C GLY A 64 -0.49 -15.15 -7.24
N ARG A 65 0.22 -16.28 -7.34
CA ARG A 65 0.49 -16.96 -8.62
C ARG A 65 -0.71 -17.71 -9.21
N GLU A 66 -1.72 -17.95 -8.39
CA GLU A 66 -2.86 -18.84 -8.69
C GLU A 66 -3.90 -18.18 -9.62
N ARG A 67 -4.02 -16.84 -9.58
CA ARG A 67 -5.08 -16.09 -10.26
C ARG A 67 -4.51 -15.03 -11.17
N LEU A 68 -4.93 -15.10 -12.44
CA LEU A 68 -4.62 -14.14 -13.47
C LEU A 68 -5.91 -13.53 -14.02
N ASP A 69 -5.83 -12.30 -14.51
CA ASP A 69 -6.83 -11.69 -15.37
C ASP A 69 -6.12 -10.84 -16.45
N THR A 70 -6.89 -10.37 -17.42
CA THR A 70 -6.40 -9.49 -18.47
C THR A 70 -6.48 -8.03 -18.04
N ILE A 71 -5.38 -7.32 -18.26
CA ILE A 71 -5.31 -5.86 -18.17
C ILE A 71 -4.95 -5.31 -19.55
N SER A 72 -5.67 -4.28 -19.99
CA SER A 72 -5.47 -3.71 -21.32
C SER A 72 -5.77 -2.23 -21.37
N GLY A 73 -5.23 -1.57 -22.40
CA GLY A 73 -5.42 -0.14 -22.59
C GLY A 73 -5.01 0.34 -23.98
N ARG A 74 -4.97 1.67 -24.11
CA ARG A 74 -4.47 2.40 -25.27
C ARG A 74 -3.46 3.44 -24.85
N VAL A 75 -2.58 3.78 -25.78
CA VAL A 75 -1.61 4.87 -25.64
C VAL A 75 -1.88 5.92 -26.72
N SER A 76 -1.78 7.20 -26.38
CA SER A 76 -1.79 8.30 -27.36
C SER A 76 -0.41 8.95 -27.41
N GLY A 77 0.09 9.28 -28.60
CA GLY A 77 1.41 9.90 -28.80
C GLY A 77 2.63 8.99 -28.65
N ALA A 78 2.48 7.65 -28.65
CA ALA A 78 3.61 6.72 -28.51
C ALA A 78 4.61 6.84 -29.67
N ARG A 79 5.91 6.83 -29.36
CA ARG A 79 7.00 6.84 -30.33
C ARG A 79 7.48 5.42 -30.67
N PRO A 80 8.08 5.21 -31.85
CA PRO A 80 8.70 3.93 -32.19
C PRO A 80 9.70 3.47 -31.12
N GLY A 81 9.63 2.19 -30.75
CA GLY A 81 10.49 1.58 -29.73
C GLY A 81 9.97 1.70 -28.29
N GLN A 82 9.01 2.58 -28.02
CA GLN A 82 8.37 2.65 -26.70
C GLN A 82 7.48 1.44 -26.45
N ARG A 83 7.39 1.04 -25.17
CA ARG A 83 6.68 -0.15 -24.72
C ARG A 83 5.91 0.15 -23.44
N ILE A 84 4.97 -0.72 -23.11
CA ILE A 84 4.26 -0.67 -21.84
C ILE A 84 4.96 -1.58 -20.82
N VAL A 85 5.04 -1.12 -19.58
CA VAL A 85 5.35 -1.95 -18.40
C VAL A 85 4.17 -1.83 -17.44
N VAL A 86 3.71 -2.95 -16.88
CA VAL A 86 2.64 -2.97 -15.89
C VAL A 86 3.20 -3.37 -14.53
N TYR A 87 2.69 -2.73 -13.47
CA TYR A 87 2.86 -3.17 -12.09
C TYR A 87 1.50 -3.44 -11.45
N ALA A 88 1.42 -4.47 -10.60
CA ALA A 88 0.26 -4.75 -9.76
C ALA A 88 0.67 -4.64 -8.28
N LYS A 89 -0.12 -3.93 -7.46
CA LYS A 89 0.13 -3.72 -6.03
C LYS A 89 -0.52 -4.81 -5.19
N SER A 90 0.28 -5.60 -4.48
CA SER A 90 -0.20 -6.58 -3.50
C SER A 90 0.88 -6.77 -2.43
N GLY A 91 0.94 -5.84 -1.48
CA GLY A 91 2.18 -5.60 -0.74
C GLY A 91 3.00 -4.55 -1.50
N PRO A 92 4.23 -4.86 -1.95
CA PRO A 92 4.93 -4.03 -2.91
C PRO A 92 4.24 -4.07 -4.29
N TRP A 93 4.72 -3.22 -5.20
CA TRP A 93 4.35 -3.27 -6.60
C TRP A 93 5.20 -4.31 -7.31
N TRP A 94 4.55 -5.28 -7.95
CA TRP A 94 5.19 -6.37 -8.69
C TRP A 94 5.10 -6.12 -10.18
N VAL A 95 6.21 -6.19 -10.91
CA VAL A 95 6.19 -6.08 -12.37
C VAL A 95 5.39 -7.24 -12.98
N GLN A 96 4.61 -6.96 -14.02
CA GLN A 96 3.67 -7.89 -14.64
C GLN A 96 3.95 -8.07 -16.13
N PRO A 97 3.58 -9.23 -16.71
CA PRO A 97 3.12 -10.44 -16.00
C PRO A 97 4.23 -11.11 -15.19
N TRP A 98 5.48 -10.99 -15.65
CA TRP A 98 6.64 -11.67 -15.07
C TRP A 98 7.91 -10.80 -15.18
N PRO A 99 8.87 -10.92 -14.23
CA PRO A 99 10.11 -10.15 -14.28
C PRO A 99 11.01 -10.42 -15.49
N ASP A 100 10.96 -11.61 -16.07
CA ASP A 100 11.71 -12.02 -17.27
C ASP A 100 11.04 -11.60 -18.58
N HIS A 101 9.75 -11.25 -18.54
CA HIS A 101 8.98 -10.74 -19.68
C HIS A 101 8.15 -9.49 -19.31
N PRO A 102 8.80 -8.37 -18.91
CA PRO A 102 8.09 -7.22 -18.32
C PRO A 102 7.58 -6.21 -19.37
N PHE A 103 8.01 -6.32 -20.63
CA PHE A 103 7.66 -5.36 -21.68
C PHE A 103 6.51 -5.85 -22.54
N ILE A 104 5.47 -5.05 -22.61
CA ILE A 104 4.24 -5.31 -23.35
C ILE A 104 4.28 -4.46 -24.63
N PRO A 105 4.19 -5.08 -25.82
CA PRO A 105 4.23 -4.35 -27.08
C PRO A 105 2.96 -3.51 -27.27
N ILE A 106 3.13 -2.35 -27.91
CA ILE A 106 2.03 -1.50 -28.36
C ILE A 106 1.72 -1.89 -29.81
N GLN A 107 0.45 -2.20 -30.09
CA GLN A 107 -0.01 -2.60 -31.42
C GLN A 107 -0.14 -1.39 -32.36
N SER A 108 -0.31 -1.64 -33.66
CA SER A 108 -0.44 -0.59 -34.68
C SER A 108 -1.68 0.29 -34.50
N ASP A 109 -2.73 -0.21 -33.84
CA ASP A 109 -3.93 0.55 -33.47
C ASP A 109 -3.80 1.27 -32.11
N SER A 110 -2.56 1.35 -31.59
CA SER A 110 -2.17 1.93 -30.31
C SER A 110 -2.74 1.23 -29.07
N THR A 111 -3.23 0.00 -29.21
CA THR A 111 -3.67 -0.83 -28.07
C THR A 111 -2.54 -1.63 -27.47
N TRP A 112 -2.72 -2.08 -26.23
CA TRP A 112 -1.85 -3.04 -25.55
C TRP A 112 -2.69 -3.92 -24.62
N SER A 113 -2.22 -5.15 -24.38
CA SER A 113 -2.91 -6.12 -23.53
C SER A 113 -1.94 -7.17 -23.00
N THR A 114 -2.14 -7.60 -21.76
CA THR A 114 -1.41 -8.71 -21.15
C THR A 114 -2.24 -9.40 -20.07
N GLN A 115 -1.84 -10.61 -19.69
CA GLN A 115 -2.24 -11.17 -18.40
C GLN A 115 -1.51 -10.43 -17.27
N THR A 116 -2.12 -10.39 -16.10
CA THR A 116 -1.53 -9.89 -14.86
C THR A 116 -2.04 -10.72 -13.71
N HIS A 117 -1.18 -10.93 -12.71
CA HIS A 117 -1.65 -11.34 -11.39
C HIS A 117 -2.55 -10.25 -10.80
N LEU A 118 -3.40 -10.65 -9.86
CA LEU A 118 -4.28 -9.71 -9.19
C LEU A 118 -3.51 -8.80 -8.24
N GLY A 119 -4.09 -7.64 -7.97
CA GLY A 119 -3.58 -6.63 -7.07
C GLY A 119 -4.71 -5.67 -6.69
N TYR A 120 -4.45 -4.86 -5.68
CA TYR A 120 -5.36 -3.82 -5.22
C TYR A 120 -5.35 -2.60 -6.15
N GLU A 121 -4.18 -2.30 -6.71
CA GLU A 121 -3.96 -1.23 -7.67
C GLU A 121 -3.10 -1.71 -8.83
N TYR A 122 -3.22 -1.03 -9.97
CA TYR A 122 -2.47 -1.31 -11.19
C TYR A 122 -1.86 -0.03 -11.74
N ALA A 123 -0.59 -0.10 -12.12
CA ALA A 123 0.12 0.96 -12.81
C ALA A 123 0.49 0.51 -14.22
N ALA A 124 0.26 1.36 -15.21
CA ALA A 124 0.79 1.20 -16.57
C ALA A 124 1.74 2.36 -16.85
N LEU A 125 2.96 2.01 -17.26
CA LEU A 125 4.03 2.93 -17.59
C LEU A 125 4.31 2.82 -19.09
N LEU A 126 4.37 3.96 -19.77
CA LEU A 126 4.95 4.05 -21.11
C LEU A 126 6.41 4.39 -20.95
N VAL A 127 7.27 3.54 -21.50
CA VAL A 127 8.71 3.62 -21.25
C VAL A 127 9.52 3.67 -22.54
N ASP A 128 10.64 4.39 -22.50
CA ASP A 128 11.65 4.41 -23.55
C ASP A 128 12.46 3.08 -23.58
N PRO A 129 13.15 2.76 -24.69
CA PRO A 129 13.79 1.45 -24.90
C PRO A 129 14.84 1.04 -23.85
N ASP A 130 15.45 2.01 -23.16
CA ASP A 130 16.51 1.85 -22.18
C ASP A 130 16.00 1.63 -20.74
N TYR A 131 14.68 1.67 -20.52
CA TYR A 131 14.11 1.43 -19.20
C TYR A 131 14.35 -0.01 -18.75
N HIS A 132 14.77 -0.17 -17.50
CA HIS A 132 14.95 -1.48 -16.85
C HIS A 132 14.03 -1.58 -15.63
N PRO A 133 12.88 -2.27 -15.73
CA PRO A 133 11.97 -2.40 -14.60
C PRO A 133 12.58 -3.26 -13.48
N ALA A 134 12.52 -2.77 -12.24
CA ALA A 134 12.81 -3.60 -11.09
C ALA A 134 11.68 -4.65 -10.91
N PRO A 135 12.00 -5.90 -10.51
CA PRO A 135 10.98 -6.93 -10.26
C PRO A 135 9.92 -6.50 -9.25
N THR A 136 10.33 -5.74 -8.23
CA THR A 136 9.47 -5.16 -7.20
C THR A 136 9.91 -3.75 -6.85
N ILE A 137 8.95 -2.88 -6.50
CA ILE A 137 9.20 -1.56 -5.90
C ILE A 137 8.23 -1.31 -4.73
N ASP A 138 8.70 -0.67 -3.67
CA ASP A 138 7.90 -0.45 -2.45
C ASP A 138 7.01 0.80 -2.53
N VAL A 139 7.40 1.78 -3.33
CA VAL A 139 6.64 3.01 -3.57
C VAL A 139 5.97 2.97 -4.93
N ALA A 140 4.87 3.71 -5.07
CA ALA A 140 4.21 3.84 -6.37
C ALA A 140 5.20 4.35 -7.43
N PRO A 141 5.18 3.77 -8.66
CA PRO A 141 6.02 4.25 -9.74
C PRO A 141 5.71 5.73 -10.02
N SER A 142 6.71 6.49 -10.44
CA SER A 142 6.60 7.92 -10.76
C SER A 142 7.07 8.20 -12.18
N MET A 143 6.61 9.31 -12.76
CA MET A 143 7.11 9.80 -14.04
C MET A 143 8.53 10.35 -13.90
N GLY A 144 9.33 10.24 -14.97
CA GLY A 144 10.68 10.78 -15.04
C GLY A 144 11.68 9.81 -15.65
N GLY A 145 12.82 10.33 -16.13
CA GLY A 145 13.82 9.54 -16.85
C GLY A 145 13.19 8.84 -18.07
N SER A 146 13.36 7.52 -18.16
CA SER A 146 12.80 6.69 -19.23
C SER A 146 11.31 6.38 -19.08
N VAL A 147 10.63 6.84 -18.01
CA VAL A 147 9.17 6.71 -17.85
C VAL A 147 8.50 8.00 -18.33
N VAL A 148 7.92 7.94 -19.52
CA VAL A 148 7.43 9.13 -20.23
C VAL A 148 5.92 9.38 -20.04
N ALA A 149 5.16 8.37 -19.65
CA ALA A 149 3.79 8.52 -19.15
C ALA A 149 3.45 7.43 -18.14
N LEU A 150 2.54 7.75 -17.21
CA LEU A 150 2.13 6.87 -16.13
C LEU A 150 0.62 7.02 -15.90
N ARG A 151 -0.06 5.89 -15.68
CA ARG A 151 -1.41 5.88 -15.14
C ARG A 151 -1.53 4.81 -14.06
N ILE A 152 -2.05 5.20 -12.89
CA ILE A 152 -2.38 4.30 -11.78
C ILE A 152 -3.90 4.27 -11.61
N VAL A 153 -4.46 3.08 -11.38
CA VAL A 153 -5.89 2.84 -11.15
C VAL A 153 -6.09 1.81 -10.04
N ASN A 154 -7.17 1.94 -9.27
CA ASN A 154 -7.64 0.87 -8.39
C ASN A 154 -8.15 -0.30 -9.24
N GLY A 155 -8.01 -1.52 -8.73
CA GLY A 155 -8.74 -2.67 -9.27
C GLY A 155 -10.25 -2.45 -9.22
N VAL A 156 -11.01 -3.08 -10.12
CA VAL A 156 -12.46 -2.90 -10.18
C VAL A 156 -13.19 -3.65 -9.07
N GLY A 157 -14.35 -3.12 -8.66
CA GLY A 157 -15.18 -3.73 -7.62
C GLY A 157 -14.72 -3.44 -6.20
N SER A 158 -15.52 -3.86 -5.24
CA SER A 158 -15.16 -3.87 -3.83
C SER A 158 -14.35 -5.13 -3.52
N LEU A 159 -13.40 -5.02 -2.58
CA LEU A 159 -12.78 -6.21 -2.02
C LEU A 159 -13.86 -7.10 -1.42
N PRO A 160 -13.89 -8.41 -1.75
CA PRO A 160 -14.82 -9.31 -1.10
C PRO A 160 -14.50 -9.30 0.39
N ASP A 161 -15.54 -9.29 1.22
CA ASP A 161 -15.35 -9.46 2.65
C ASP A 161 -14.58 -10.75 2.90
N LEU A 162 -13.55 -10.66 3.74
CA LEU A 162 -12.87 -11.86 4.22
C LEU A 162 -13.92 -12.74 4.90
N PRO A 163 -14.07 -14.01 4.48
CA PRO A 163 -14.98 -14.92 5.16
C PRO A 163 -14.52 -15.05 6.60
N THR A 164 -15.44 -14.69 7.51
CA THR A 164 -15.15 -14.57 8.93
C THR A 164 -16.28 -15.11 9.78
N VAL A 165 -15.94 -15.53 11.01
CA VAL A 165 -16.90 -15.92 12.05
C VAL A 165 -16.85 -14.87 13.16
N PRO A 166 -18.00 -14.38 13.68
CA PRO A 166 -18.01 -13.43 14.77
C PRO A 166 -17.52 -14.06 16.09
N LEU A 167 -16.82 -13.27 16.89
CA LEU A 167 -16.35 -13.63 18.23
C LEU A 167 -16.48 -12.41 19.15
N ARG A 168 -16.69 -12.63 20.45
CA ARG A 168 -16.68 -11.55 21.45
C ARG A 168 -15.61 -11.80 22.50
N PHE A 169 -14.73 -10.83 22.71
CA PHE A 169 -13.62 -10.90 23.66
C PHE A 169 -13.32 -9.51 24.23
N SER A 170 -13.07 -9.43 25.54
CA SER A 170 -12.84 -8.18 26.30
C SER A 170 -13.87 -7.08 26.03
N GLY A 171 -15.14 -7.44 25.82
CA GLY A 171 -16.22 -6.49 25.55
C GLY A 171 -16.31 -5.98 24.11
N TYR A 172 -15.40 -6.41 23.22
CA TYR A 172 -15.38 -6.03 21.81
C TYR A 172 -15.88 -7.14 20.90
N ASP A 173 -16.37 -6.74 19.73
CA ASP A 173 -16.75 -7.65 18.64
C ASP A 173 -15.55 -7.81 17.68
N TRP A 174 -15.25 -9.07 17.37
CA TRP A 174 -14.13 -9.51 16.54
C TRP A 174 -14.63 -10.37 15.38
N LYS A 175 -13.82 -10.45 14.32
CA LYS A 175 -14.04 -11.27 13.13
C LYS A 175 -12.88 -12.27 13.00
N VAL A 176 -13.16 -13.57 13.11
CA VAL A 176 -12.18 -14.65 13.01
C VAL A 176 -12.03 -15.09 11.55
N ARG A 177 -10.82 -15.06 11.00
CA ARG A 177 -10.55 -15.41 9.60
C ARG A 177 -10.64 -16.93 9.37
N THR A 178 -11.19 -17.35 8.24
CA THR A 178 -11.33 -18.78 7.85
C THR A 178 -10.71 -19.14 6.50
N THR A 179 -9.82 -18.28 5.98
CA THR A 179 -9.13 -18.44 4.69
C THR A 179 -7.64 -18.31 4.86
N ASP A 180 -6.88 -18.84 3.91
CA ASP A 180 -5.42 -18.73 3.90
C ASP A 180 -4.91 -17.32 3.66
N SER A 181 -3.68 -17.05 4.10
CA SER A 181 -2.94 -15.82 3.83
C SER A 181 -1.44 -16.09 3.79
N ALA A 182 -0.76 -15.45 2.85
CA ALA A 182 0.69 -15.42 2.77
C ALA A 182 1.36 -14.40 3.73
N ARG A 183 0.57 -13.63 4.50
CA ARG A 183 1.12 -12.73 5.54
C ARG A 183 1.93 -13.56 6.55
N GLY A 184 3.14 -13.09 6.88
CA GLY A 184 4.11 -13.83 7.69
C GLY A 184 5.08 -14.72 6.90
N GLY A 185 5.04 -14.71 5.56
CA GLY A 185 6.06 -15.32 4.70
C GLY A 185 5.78 -16.75 4.24
N LEU A 186 4.79 -17.42 4.81
CA LEU A 186 4.26 -18.71 4.34
C LEU A 186 2.76 -18.57 4.07
N ASN A 187 2.21 -19.41 3.19
CA ASN A 187 0.76 -19.48 3.01
C ASN A 187 0.12 -20.26 4.16
N ASN A 188 -0.24 -19.55 5.23
CA ASN A 188 -0.86 -20.10 6.42
C ASN A 188 -2.37 -20.24 6.22
N LEU A 189 -2.93 -21.41 6.51
CA LEU A 189 -4.38 -21.62 6.54
C LEU A 189 -4.94 -21.22 7.92
N TYR A 190 -5.95 -20.35 7.95
CA TYR A 190 -6.61 -19.92 9.19
C TYR A 190 -7.94 -20.64 9.37
N ASP A 191 -8.23 -21.05 10.60
CA ASP A 191 -9.40 -21.86 10.93
C ASP A 191 -10.08 -21.32 12.18
N ALA A 192 -11.41 -21.20 12.16
CA ALA A 192 -12.17 -20.68 13.28
C ALA A 192 -12.08 -21.58 14.53
N ASP A 193 -11.83 -22.89 14.37
CA ASP A 193 -11.64 -23.82 15.50
C ASP A 193 -10.39 -23.49 16.35
N ASN A 194 -9.52 -22.62 15.84
CA ASN A 194 -8.30 -22.21 16.52
C ASN A 194 -8.46 -20.89 17.30
N VAL A 195 -9.66 -20.29 17.30
CA VAL A 195 -9.95 -19.07 18.04
C VAL A 195 -11.27 -19.23 18.79
N TRP A 196 -11.22 -19.17 20.11
CA TRP A 196 -12.43 -19.17 20.93
C TRP A 196 -12.23 -18.38 22.21
N THR A 197 -13.34 -17.90 22.77
CA THR A 197 -13.38 -17.33 24.11
C THR A 197 -14.00 -18.37 25.03
N ASP A 198 -13.33 -18.68 26.14
CA ASP A 198 -13.82 -19.69 27.07
C ASP A 198 -14.88 -19.16 28.04
N LYS A 199 -15.32 -19.99 28.98
CA LYS A 199 -16.34 -19.62 29.97
C LYS A 199 -15.86 -18.57 30.99
N SER A 200 -14.55 -18.39 31.13
CA SER A 200 -13.96 -17.36 31.99
C SER A 200 -13.81 -16.01 31.28
N GLY A 201 -13.99 -15.99 29.95
CA GLY A 201 -13.92 -14.78 29.13
C GLY A 201 -12.56 -14.52 28.52
N VAL A 202 -11.59 -15.43 28.67
CA VAL A 202 -10.25 -15.30 28.07
C VAL A 202 -10.23 -15.84 26.64
N LEU A 203 -9.37 -15.26 25.80
CA LEU A 203 -9.22 -15.63 24.39
C LEU A 203 -8.13 -16.68 24.23
N HIS A 204 -8.46 -17.76 23.53
CA HIS A 204 -7.52 -18.81 23.16
C HIS A 204 -7.18 -18.72 21.68
N LEU A 205 -5.88 -18.76 21.37
CA LEU A 205 -5.33 -18.82 20.02
C LEU A 205 -4.50 -20.09 19.88
N ARG A 206 -4.81 -20.92 18.89
CA ARG A 206 -4.18 -22.22 18.71
C ARG A 206 -3.57 -22.40 17.32
N ILE A 207 -2.47 -23.13 17.24
CA ILE A 207 -1.96 -23.72 16.01
C ILE A 207 -2.18 -25.23 16.11
N SER A 208 -2.92 -25.79 15.15
CA SER A 208 -3.34 -27.20 15.16
C SER A 208 -2.84 -27.96 13.95
N ASN A 209 -2.31 -29.16 14.17
CA ASN A 209 -2.00 -30.09 13.09
C ASN A 209 -3.26 -30.88 12.70
N LYS A 210 -3.84 -30.60 11.54
CA LYS A 210 -5.00 -31.31 10.97
C LYS A 210 -4.54 -32.20 9.79
N PRO A 211 -5.33 -33.18 9.30
CA PRO A 211 -4.93 -34.04 8.18
C PRO A 211 -4.52 -33.30 6.89
N LYS A 212 -5.01 -32.07 6.69
CA LYS A 212 -4.67 -31.20 5.55
C LYS A 212 -3.43 -30.32 5.80
N GLY A 213 -2.76 -30.50 6.93
CA GLY A 213 -1.62 -29.70 7.37
C GLY A 213 -1.93 -28.82 8.57
N TRP A 214 -0.99 -27.94 8.88
CA TRP A 214 -1.12 -26.99 9.98
C TRP A 214 -2.15 -25.91 9.68
N THR A 215 -2.92 -25.56 10.71
CA THR A 215 -3.87 -24.44 10.70
C THR A 215 -3.54 -23.48 11.83
N CYS A 216 -3.75 -22.19 11.57
CA CYS A 216 -3.38 -21.06 12.42
C CYS A 216 -4.63 -20.35 12.95
N ALA A 217 -4.41 -19.31 13.76
CA ALA A 217 -5.43 -18.46 14.35
C ALA A 217 -5.25 -17.01 13.89
N GLN A 218 -6.35 -16.35 13.52
CA GLN A 218 -6.39 -14.92 13.25
C GLN A 218 -7.75 -14.32 13.55
N LEU A 219 -7.75 -13.17 14.20
CA LEU A 219 -8.94 -12.38 14.46
C LEU A 219 -8.65 -10.89 14.25
N ILE A 220 -9.68 -10.19 13.81
CA ILE A 220 -9.64 -8.79 13.38
C ILE A 220 -10.72 -8.04 14.16
N LEU A 221 -10.37 -6.97 14.86
CA LEU A 221 -11.32 -6.15 15.59
C LEU A 221 -12.33 -5.55 14.61
N ALA A 222 -13.63 -5.59 14.92
CA ALA A 222 -14.66 -5.19 13.96
C ALA A 222 -14.65 -3.70 13.59
N ARG A 223 -13.97 -2.86 14.38
CA ARG A 223 -13.84 -1.41 14.17
C ARG A 223 -12.38 -0.96 14.26
N SER A 224 -12.08 0.12 13.55
CA SER A 224 -10.86 0.91 13.79
C SER A 224 -10.98 1.66 15.12
N LEU A 225 -9.84 1.82 15.81
CA LEU A 225 -9.75 2.50 17.10
C LEU A 225 -8.92 3.79 17.02
N GLY A 226 -7.88 3.84 16.17
CA GLY A 226 -7.03 5.02 16.03
C GLY A 226 -6.02 5.20 17.15
N TYR A 227 -5.61 6.44 17.40
CA TYR A 227 -4.70 6.78 18.49
C TYR A 227 -5.27 6.39 19.87
N GLY A 228 -4.38 6.20 20.84
CA GLY A 228 -4.73 5.84 22.20
C GLY A 228 -3.74 4.85 22.83
N ILE A 229 -4.13 4.30 23.97
CA ILE A 229 -3.39 3.28 24.69
C ILE A 229 -4.01 1.91 24.43
N TYR A 230 -3.19 0.95 24.05
CA TYR A 230 -3.56 -0.44 23.82
C TYR A 230 -2.85 -1.31 24.84
N ASN A 231 -3.59 -2.04 25.68
CA ASN A 231 -3.03 -2.96 26.68
C ASN A 231 -3.43 -4.40 26.36
N PHE A 232 -2.47 -5.32 26.48
CA PHE A 232 -2.65 -6.75 26.22
C PHE A 232 -2.07 -7.55 27.38
N VAL A 233 -2.86 -8.45 27.97
CA VAL A 233 -2.36 -9.42 28.96
C VAL A 233 -2.20 -10.77 28.26
N VAL A 234 -0.96 -11.23 28.16
CA VAL A 234 -0.57 -12.42 27.40
C VAL A 234 0.01 -13.46 28.34
N SER A 235 -0.46 -14.70 28.23
CA SER A 235 0.06 -15.85 28.96
C SER A 235 1.54 -16.18 28.61
N ASP A 236 2.15 -17.11 29.35
CA ASP A 236 3.57 -17.46 29.18
C ASP A 236 3.91 -17.98 27.77
N THR A 237 4.62 -17.17 27.00
CA THR A 237 5.08 -17.41 25.62
C THR A 237 6.54 -17.89 25.52
N ALA A 238 7.27 -17.99 26.64
CA ALA A 238 8.71 -18.25 26.62
C ALA A 238 9.12 -19.57 25.93
N ARG A 239 8.19 -20.54 25.86
CA ARG A 239 8.38 -21.88 25.27
C ARG A 239 7.77 -22.05 23.87
N LEU A 240 7.38 -20.97 23.20
CA LEU A 240 6.94 -21.06 21.80
C LEU A 240 8.01 -21.74 20.92
N ASP A 241 7.53 -22.58 20.00
CA ASP A 241 8.38 -23.18 18.97
C ASP A 241 9.03 -22.06 18.14
N PRO A 242 10.33 -22.16 17.78
CA PRO A 242 10.98 -21.11 17.00
C PRO A 242 10.26 -20.73 15.71
N GLY A 243 9.54 -21.67 15.08
CA GLY A 243 8.76 -21.44 13.87
C GLY A 243 7.38 -20.84 14.07
N VAL A 244 7.02 -20.44 15.29
CA VAL A 244 5.71 -19.87 15.63
C VAL A 244 5.87 -18.41 16.05
N VAL A 245 4.93 -17.57 15.63
CA VAL A 245 4.86 -16.15 15.97
C VAL A 245 3.44 -15.80 16.42
N LEU A 246 3.34 -15.08 17.54
CA LEU A 246 2.17 -14.28 17.90
C LEU A 246 2.45 -12.83 17.47
N SER A 247 1.56 -12.23 16.70
CA SER A 247 1.59 -10.81 16.35
C SER A 247 0.30 -10.14 16.84
N LEU A 248 0.45 -9.00 17.51
CA LEU A 248 -0.61 -8.07 17.89
C LEU A 248 -0.30 -6.75 17.18
N HIS A 249 -1.08 -6.38 16.17
CA HIS A 249 -0.72 -5.27 15.27
C HIS A 249 -1.94 -4.52 14.75
N THR A 250 -1.73 -3.30 14.26
CA THR A 250 -2.73 -2.63 13.42
C THR A 250 -2.49 -2.91 11.95
N HIS A 251 -3.53 -2.98 11.14
CA HIS A 251 -3.37 -3.12 9.70
C HIS A 251 -4.55 -2.52 8.91
N ASP A 252 -4.22 -1.71 7.91
CA ASP A 252 -5.09 -1.14 6.90
C ASP A 252 -4.68 -1.69 5.53
N GLN A 253 -5.42 -2.68 5.05
CA GLN A 253 -5.15 -3.40 3.81
C GLN A 253 -5.05 -2.48 2.58
N ALA A 254 -5.77 -1.35 2.58
CA ALA A 254 -5.81 -0.42 1.47
C ALA A 254 -4.67 0.61 1.53
N ALA A 255 -4.13 0.91 2.71
CA ALA A 255 -3.12 1.95 2.93
C ALA A 255 -1.67 1.46 2.76
N GLY A 256 -1.38 0.68 1.71
CA GLY A 256 -0.03 0.17 1.47
C GLY A 256 1.03 1.24 1.24
N ASP A 257 0.64 2.42 0.74
CA ASP A 257 1.48 3.62 0.62
C ASP A 257 1.84 4.25 1.98
N GLN A 258 1.08 3.93 3.02
CA GLN A 258 1.34 4.31 4.42
C GLN A 258 1.81 3.11 5.25
N HIS A 259 2.47 2.15 4.58
CA HIS A 259 2.97 0.93 5.19
C HIS A 259 1.88 0.19 5.98
N PHE A 260 0.68 0.12 5.40
CA PHE A 260 -0.51 -0.51 5.98
C PHE A 260 -0.94 0.06 7.34
N ARG A 261 -0.44 1.25 7.71
CA ARG A 261 -0.67 1.85 9.04
C ARG A 261 -0.32 0.90 10.18
N GLU A 262 0.74 0.13 10.01
CA GLU A 262 1.06 -1.02 10.86
C GLU A 262 2.14 -0.70 11.89
N TRP A 263 1.78 -0.97 13.13
CA TRP A 263 2.70 -1.15 14.23
C TRP A 263 2.51 -2.55 14.81
N ASP A 264 3.56 -3.09 15.43
CA ASP A 264 3.63 -4.50 15.80
C ASP A 264 4.13 -4.71 17.23
N ILE A 265 3.47 -5.60 17.98
CA ILE A 265 4.09 -6.40 19.04
C ILE A 265 4.16 -7.83 18.52
N GLU A 266 5.36 -8.33 18.28
CA GLU A 266 5.58 -9.70 17.82
C GLU A 266 6.37 -10.51 18.85
N ILE A 267 5.89 -11.72 19.14
CA ILE A 267 6.49 -12.66 20.07
C ILE A 267 6.76 -13.97 19.33
N GLY A 268 8.02 -14.39 19.29
CA GLY A 268 8.49 -15.54 18.53
C GLY A 268 9.98 -15.45 18.23
N ARG A 269 10.56 -16.48 17.61
CA ARG A 269 11.99 -16.47 17.20
C ARG A 269 12.19 -16.42 15.68
N TRP A 270 11.12 -16.18 14.92
CA TRP A 270 11.14 -16.06 13.46
C TRP A 270 11.92 -17.19 12.76
N GLY A 271 11.76 -18.42 13.24
CA GLY A 271 12.43 -19.62 12.72
C GLY A 271 13.85 -19.87 13.22
N ARG A 272 14.45 -18.94 13.97
CA ARG A 272 15.85 -18.96 14.41
C ARG A 272 15.99 -19.66 15.76
N ALA A 273 16.30 -20.95 15.74
CA ALA A 273 16.22 -21.79 16.96
C ALA A 273 17.24 -21.42 18.06
N THR A 274 18.30 -20.71 17.70
CA THR A 274 19.36 -20.27 18.62
C THR A 274 19.24 -18.81 19.04
N SER A 275 18.22 -18.08 18.55
CA SER A 275 18.01 -16.69 18.91
C SER A 275 17.73 -16.54 20.40
N ARG A 276 18.44 -15.61 21.05
CA ARG A 276 18.15 -15.21 22.43
C ARG A 276 16.91 -14.34 22.50
N GLU A 277 16.81 -13.37 21.58
CA GLU A 277 15.65 -12.51 21.43
C GLU A 277 14.46 -13.32 20.90
N ASN A 278 13.33 -13.17 21.57
CA ASN A 278 12.09 -13.87 21.27
C ASN A 278 10.86 -12.93 21.28
N ALA A 279 11.10 -11.62 21.25
CA ALA A 279 10.05 -10.62 21.07
C ALA A 279 10.62 -9.37 20.39
N GLN A 280 9.76 -8.59 19.75
CA GLN A 280 10.09 -7.28 19.21
C GLN A 280 8.89 -6.34 19.21
N PHE A 281 9.19 -5.05 19.28
CA PHE A 281 8.26 -4.00 18.86
C PHE A 281 8.66 -3.51 17.47
N GLY A 282 7.67 -3.14 16.66
CA GLY A 282 7.89 -2.77 15.27
C GLY A 282 6.99 -1.65 14.76
N ILE A 283 7.50 -0.94 13.76
CA ILE A 283 6.74 -0.06 12.88
C ILE A 283 7.05 -0.45 11.44
N GLN A 284 6.06 -0.58 10.56
CA GLN A 284 6.34 -0.93 9.17
C GLN A 284 6.91 0.26 8.37
N PRO A 285 7.83 0.00 7.42
CA PRO A 285 8.32 -1.31 7.01
C PRO A 285 9.47 -1.81 7.90
N PHE A 286 9.42 -3.08 8.30
CA PHE A 286 10.37 -3.68 9.25
C PHE A 286 11.84 -3.68 8.80
N TYR A 287 12.11 -3.56 7.49
CA TYR A 287 13.46 -3.58 6.93
C TYR A 287 14.19 -2.23 7.03
N VAL A 288 13.49 -1.15 7.39
CA VAL A 288 14.12 0.14 7.65
C VAL A 288 14.91 0.07 8.96
N PRO A 289 16.21 0.42 8.98
CA PRO A 289 16.96 0.47 10.21
C PRO A 289 16.31 1.39 11.24
N GLY A 290 16.12 0.89 12.47
CA GLY A 290 15.47 1.63 13.55
C GLY A 290 13.96 1.37 13.69
N ASN A 291 13.34 0.65 12.75
CA ASN A 291 11.92 0.31 12.83
C ASN A 291 11.61 -0.95 13.66
N LEU A 292 12.63 -1.63 14.18
CA LEU A 292 12.49 -2.81 15.04
C LEU A 292 13.28 -2.65 16.33
N ALA A 293 12.65 -2.98 17.46
CA ALA A 293 13.24 -3.01 18.79
C ALA A 293 13.10 -4.42 19.38
N ARG A 294 14.14 -5.24 19.26
CA ARG A 294 14.15 -6.65 19.70
C ARG A 294 14.56 -6.79 21.16
N PHE A 295 14.00 -7.80 21.84
CA PHE A 295 14.31 -8.11 23.23
C PHE A 295 14.05 -9.58 23.59
N THR A 296 14.46 -9.95 24.81
CA THR A 296 14.19 -11.27 25.39
C THR A 296 13.07 -11.13 26.41
N GLU A 297 11.93 -11.78 26.16
CA GLU A 297 10.85 -11.87 27.13
C GLU A 297 11.23 -12.86 28.25
N PRO A 298 10.92 -12.56 29.52
CA PRO A 298 11.05 -13.53 30.59
C PRO A 298 9.84 -14.49 30.63
N PRO A 299 9.98 -15.67 31.26
CA PRO A 299 8.85 -16.58 31.43
C PRO A 299 7.76 -15.99 32.34
N GLY A 300 6.52 -16.41 32.09
CA GLY A 300 5.33 -16.03 32.85
C GLY A 300 4.37 -15.12 32.07
N THR A 301 3.23 -14.79 32.67
CA THR A 301 2.28 -13.82 32.11
C THR A 301 2.92 -12.44 32.02
N LEU A 302 2.76 -11.78 30.88
CA LEU A 302 3.29 -10.45 30.60
C LEU A 302 2.16 -9.52 30.14
N THR A 303 2.31 -8.23 30.46
CA THR A 303 1.43 -7.18 29.95
C THR A 303 2.20 -6.33 28.96
N TYR A 304 1.68 -6.17 27.75
CA TYR A 304 2.21 -5.28 26.72
C TYR A 304 1.34 -4.05 26.61
N SER A 305 1.94 -2.87 26.49
CA SER A 305 1.25 -1.60 26.37
C SER A 305 1.85 -0.76 25.25
N ILE A 306 1.00 -0.10 24.48
CA ILE A 306 1.39 0.88 23.45
C ILE A 306 0.63 2.15 23.70
N LEU A 307 1.33 3.27 23.82
CA LEU A 307 0.77 4.60 23.65
C LEU A 307 1.08 5.06 22.21
N TRP A 308 0.04 5.12 21.37
CA TRP A 308 0.14 5.58 19.98
C TRP A 308 -0.45 6.98 19.85
N GLU A 309 0.40 7.92 19.45
CA GLU A 309 0.10 9.36 19.33
C GLU A 309 0.61 9.90 17.98
N PRO A 310 0.19 11.11 17.57
CA PRO A 310 0.75 11.76 16.38
C PRO A 310 2.27 11.83 16.40
N GLY A 311 2.91 11.11 15.47
CA GLY A 311 4.36 11.09 15.29
C GLY A 311 5.16 10.35 16.37
N ARG A 312 4.49 9.64 17.30
CA ARG A 312 5.15 8.94 18.40
C ARG A 312 4.41 7.65 18.77
N ALA A 313 5.16 6.58 18.99
CA ALA A 313 4.62 5.34 19.54
C ALA A 313 5.55 4.80 20.63
N GLU A 314 5.04 4.68 21.85
CA GLU A 314 5.79 4.20 23.02
C GLU A 314 5.27 2.82 23.42
N PHE A 315 6.17 1.84 23.37
CA PHE A 315 5.89 0.45 23.67
C PHE A 315 6.54 0.06 24.98
N LYS A 316 5.81 -0.71 25.80
CA LYS A 316 6.28 -1.19 27.10
C LYS A 316 5.86 -2.63 27.32
N ALA A 317 6.74 -3.38 27.98
CA ALA A 317 6.46 -4.73 28.46
C ALA A 317 6.68 -4.82 29.98
N TYR A 318 5.69 -5.36 30.68
CA TYR A 318 5.66 -5.53 32.13
C TYR A 318 5.50 -6.99 32.51
N ARG A 319 5.97 -7.35 33.71
CA ARG A 319 5.71 -8.68 34.29
C ARG A 319 4.35 -8.71 34.98
N GLY A 320 3.64 -9.83 34.84
CA GLY A 320 2.35 -10.05 35.46
C GLY A 320 1.19 -9.54 34.61
N SER A 321 -0.02 -9.68 35.15
CA SER A 321 -1.30 -9.40 34.50
C SER A 321 -1.84 -7.99 34.73
N SER A 322 -1.09 -7.11 35.40
CA SER A 322 -1.52 -5.72 35.63
C SER A 322 -0.33 -4.79 35.69
N ILE A 323 -0.52 -3.56 35.20
CA ILE A 323 0.43 -2.47 35.36
C ILE A 323 0.19 -1.86 36.73
N GLN A 324 0.88 -2.35 37.76
CA GLN A 324 0.78 -1.81 39.11
C GLN A 324 1.30 -0.36 39.17
N SER A 325 0.76 0.45 40.07
CA SER A 325 1.27 1.80 40.31
C SER A 325 2.75 1.76 40.72
N GLY A 326 3.61 2.41 39.93
CA GLY A 326 5.07 2.38 40.13
C GLY A 326 5.77 1.14 39.55
N ALA A 327 5.08 0.28 38.80
CA ALA A 327 5.71 -0.81 38.06
C ALA A 327 6.64 -0.23 36.98
N HIS A 328 7.87 -0.75 36.95
CA HIS A 328 8.82 -0.43 35.88
C HIS A 328 8.72 -1.48 34.78
N PRO A 329 8.63 -1.08 33.50
CA PRO A 329 8.71 -2.03 32.40
C PRO A 329 10.07 -2.73 32.44
N PHE A 330 10.10 -4.02 32.12
CA PHE A 330 11.38 -4.72 31.95
C PHE A 330 11.99 -4.45 30.58
N TYR A 331 11.18 -3.95 29.64
CA TYR A 331 11.62 -3.46 28.34
C TYR A 331 10.68 -2.36 27.85
N GLU A 332 11.25 -1.30 27.28
CA GLU A 332 10.50 -0.20 26.67
C GLU A 332 11.24 0.35 25.45
N HIS A 333 10.48 0.87 24.50
CA HIS A 333 11.03 1.52 23.32
C HIS A 333 10.08 2.62 22.82
N THR A 334 10.63 3.72 22.30
CA THR A 334 9.86 4.80 21.69
C THR A 334 10.29 5.02 20.26
N PHE A 335 9.36 4.87 19.32
CA PHE A 335 9.53 5.26 17.93
C PHE A 335 9.07 6.71 17.72
N THR A 336 9.86 7.48 16.99
CA THR A 336 9.57 8.89 16.62
C THR A 336 9.72 9.16 15.12
N ALA A 337 10.07 8.14 14.36
CA ALA A 337 10.17 8.18 12.91
C ALA A 337 9.35 7.03 12.32
N GLY A 338 8.73 7.25 11.16
CA GLY A 338 7.92 6.24 10.47
C GLY A 338 6.61 5.85 11.17
N VAL A 339 6.30 6.43 12.34
CA VAL A 339 5.08 6.14 13.10
C VAL A 339 3.84 6.40 12.23
N PRO A 340 2.97 5.41 12.02
CA PRO A 340 1.83 5.55 11.13
C PRO A 340 0.81 6.54 11.70
N SER A 341 0.04 7.14 10.81
CA SER A 341 -1.20 7.85 11.17
C SER A 341 -2.38 6.88 11.12
N PRO A 342 -3.40 7.03 11.98
CA PRO A 342 -4.62 6.24 11.91
C PRO A 342 -5.43 6.65 10.68
N GLY A 343 -6.32 5.75 10.27
CA GLY A 343 -7.16 5.82 9.09
C GLY A 343 -8.26 4.77 9.19
N GLN A 344 -8.14 3.66 8.45
CA GLN A 344 -9.08 2.55 8.48
C GLN A 344 -8.42 1.26 8.99
N GLU A 345 -7.35 1.37 9.76
CA GLU A 345 -6.65 0.24 10.34
C GLU A 345 -7.54 -0.48 11.36
N HIS A 346 -7.42 -1.80 11.38
CA HIS A 346 -8.02 -2.65 12.38
C HIS A 346 -6.92 -3.26 13.24
N LEU A 347 -7.19 -3.44 14.53
CA LEU A 347 -6.36 -4.25 15.40
C LEU A 347 -6.53 -5.73 15.00
N GLU A 348 -5.45 -6.41 14.70
CA GLU A 348 -5.40 -7.81 14.29
C GLU A 348 -4.50 -8.60 15.25
N PHE A 349 -4.96 -9.80 15.64
CA PHE A 349 -4.12 -10.78 16.31
C PHE A 349 -3.89 -11.95 15.36
N MET A 350 -2.64 -12.35 15.20
CA MET A 350 -2.23 -13.48 14.37
C MET A 350 -1.35 -14.43 15.17
N PHE A 351 -1.71 -15.70 15.20
CA PHE A 351 -0.86 -16.76 15.76
C PHE A 351 -0.59 -17.80 14.67
N TYR A 352 0.61 -17.72 14.09
CA TYR A 352 0.91 -18.30 12.78
C TYR A 352 2.32 -18.91 12.70
N ILE A 353 2.58 -19.57 11.57
CA ILE A 353 3.81 -20.31 11.31
C ILE A 353 4.68 -19.54 10.32
N VAL A 354 5.98 -19.53 10.58
CA VAL A 354 7.03 -19.06 9.68
C VAL A 354 7.97 -20.20 9.30
N ALA A 355 8.79 -19.99 8.27
CA ALA A 355 9.86 -20.92 7.93
C ALA A 355 10.82 -21.07 9.13
N SER A 356 11.22 -22.31 9.46
CA SER A 356 12.01 -22.63 10.66
C SER A 356 13.18 -23.54 10.34
N GLU A 357 14.34 -23.24 10.93
CA GLU A 357 15.59 -24.03 10.78
C GLU A 357 15.43 -25.48 11.25
N LYS A 358 14.53 -25.73 12.21
CA LYS A 358 14.30 -27.06 12.81
C LYS A 358 12.95 -27.67 12.42
N GLY A 359 12.19 -27.00 11.55
CA GLY A 359 10.78 -27.28 11.35
C GLY A 359 9.97 -27.04 12.63
N LEU A 360 8.67 -27.39 12.58
CA LEU A 360 7.80 -27.32 13.75
C LEU A 360 7.79 -28.64 14.51
N ARG A 361 7.69 -28.55 15.84
CA ARG A 361 7.32 -29.69 16.68
C ARG A 361 5.94 -30.21 16.28
N GLN A 362 5.77 -31.53 16.22
CA GLN A 362 4.51 -32.22 15.91
C GLN A 362 3.52 -32.19 17.08
N LYS A 363 3.23 -31.00 17.63
CA LYS A 363 2.28 -30.78 18.72
C LYS A 363 1.53 -29.48 18.52
N ASN A 364 0.24 -29.48 18.85
CA ASN A 364 -0.54 -28.24 18.90
C ASN A 364 0.10 -27.27 19.92
N THR A 365 0.11 -26.00 19.56
CA THR A 365 0.62 -24.91 20.40
C THR A 365 -0.52 -23.93 20.64
N GLU A 366 -0.56 -23.33 21.81
CA GLU A 366 -1.63 -22.43 22.24
C GLU A 366 -1.04 -21.25 22.99
N VAL A 367 -1.63 -20.08 22.79
CA VAL A 367 -1.42 -18.88 23.60
C VAL A 367 -2.78 -18.35 24.03
N ILE A 368 -2.85 -17.93 25.29
CA ILE A 368 -4.02 -17.28 25.88
C ILE A 368 -3.75 -15.77 25.97
N ILE A 369 -4.73 -14.98 25.55
CA ILE A 369 -4.82 -13.54 25.79
C ILE A 369 -5.92 -13.35 26.84
N ASP A 370 -5.53 -12.97 28.05
CA ASP A 370 -6.46 -12.85 29.17
C ASP A 370 -7.33 -11.60 29.00
N GLU A 371 -6.73 -10.51 28.49
CA GLU A 371 -7.40 -9.22 28.38
C GLU A 371 -6.84 -8.37 27.23
N PHE A 372 -7.74 -7.62 26.58
CA PHE A 372 -7.43 -6.47 25.74
C PHE A 372 -8.20 -5.24 26.26
N GLU A 373 -7.49 -4.13 26.47
CA GLU A 373 -8.07 -2.85 26.85
C GLU A 373 -7.59 -1.74 25.90
N TYR A 374 -8.48 -0.81 25.59
CA TYR A 374 -8.18 0.39 24.81
C TYR A 374 -8.66 1.64 25.55
N LEU A 375 -7.79 2.65 25.63
CA LEU A 375 -8.08 3.96 26.21
C LEU A 375 -7.82 5.04 25.13
N PRO A 376 -8.85 5.80 24.70
CA PRO A 376 -8.72 6.78 23.61
C PRO A 376 -7.91 8.03 23.99
#